data_AF-A0A1C7P9B5-F1
#
_entry.id   AF-A0A1C7P9B5-F1
#
_cell.length_a   1.000
_cell.length_b   1.000
_cell.length_c   1.000
_cell.angle_alpha   90.00
_cell.angle_beta   90.00
_cell.angle_gamma   90.00
#
_symmetry.space_group_name_H-M   'P 1'
#
loop_
_entity.id
_entity.type
_entity.pdbx_description
1 polymer ?
#
loop_
_entity_poly.entity_id
_entity_poly.type
_entity_poly.pdbx_seq_one_letter_code
_entity_poly.pdbx_strand_id
1 'polypeptide(L)'
;MNPFVFAAAFSLVSASVPLAGLLPYNTAVEKAKAENKPIVVLWAGTGWDRGSAEVKAMWDKVASKSSQPVIWALYDERDGLSDEARKKEVKPPFESWNVPMALVVTPDNQKLICVIDRERVKEASKVAAVLPKMLAAYDKLVKADEEAKGKSGKEAAAVYGKALDGLPYQAARTHKDVIEKIRKADPKDESGYVFKYDFHHQNVYKEVNKVMEDGGKKGKDRNFAGAEQWLRNRLASPVLDKEQKQMLNVALAYVARMEYDFGAVPSAKPKMIEAFKTAMAIDPKSELGKGCKNYIAYFTEPVVLKNLDVANGDMRREWTPWVADVSSEIKKPGTYVVKCVKSGGGYEVRNPRLTSKGKTVAMLDASQRDKNQNEFELTVPEGKVPAGLRLEMEGRGSGHWMDGFGRLEIKAK
;
A
#
# COMPACT_ATOMS: atom_id res chain seq x y z
N MET A 1 -45.45 72.36 -11.98
CA MET A 1 -44.36 71.89 -11.09
C MET A 1 -44.23 70.38 -11.23
N ASN A 2 -43.15 69.92 -11.87
CA ASN A 2 -42.53 68.61 -11.62
C ASN A 2 -41.47 68.84 -10.49
N PRO A 3 -40.81 67.83 -9.86
CA PRO A 3 -40.92 66.37 -9.97
C PRO A 3 -40.95 65.68 -8.56
N PHE A 4 -41.10 64.36 -8.40
CA PHE A 4 -39.97 63.44 -8.21
C PHE A 4 -40.42 61.98 -8.41
N VAL A 5 -39.86 61.40 -9.46
CA VAL A 5 -39.68 59.97 -9.69
C VAL A 5 -38.47 59.51 -8.87
N PHE A 6 -38.57 58.38 -8.17
CA PHE A 6 -37.40 57.56 -7.85
C PHE A 6 -37.69 56.11 -8.20
N ALA A 7 -37.51 55.79 -9.48
CA ALA A 7 -37.11 54.46 -9.89
C ALA A 7 -35.63 54.31 -9.54
N ALA A 8 -35.33 53.64 -8.42
CA ALA A 8 -33.97 53.20 -8.13
C ALA A 8 -33.68 51.97 -9.00
N ALA A 9 -33.13 52.23 -10.19
CA ALA A 9 -32.49 51.21 -10.99
C ALA A 9 -31.31 50.65 -10.19
N PHE A 10 -31.46 49.44 -9.65
CA PHE A 10 -30.33 48.60 -9.27
C PHE A 10 -29.64 48.11 -10.56
N SER A 11 -28.93 49.02 -11.23
CA SER A 11 -27.85 48.63 -12.14
C SER A 11 -26.68 48.16 -11.29
N LEU A 12 -26.73 46.88 -10.90
CA LEU A 12 -25.52 46.13 -10.65
C LEU A 12 -24.86 45.94 -12.02
N VAL A 13 -24.11 46.95 -12.43
CA VAL A 13 -22.99 46.76 -13.35
C VAL A 13 -22.02 45.88 -12.59
N SER A 14 -22.19 44.56 -12.68
CA SER A 14 -21.10 43.63 -12.47
C SER A 14 -20.13 43.86 -13.61
N ALA A 15 -19.32 44.91 -13.46
CA ALA A 15 -18.05 45.01 -14.14
C ALA A 15 -17.28 43.76 -13.71
N SER A 16 -17.34 42.73 -14.55
CA SER A 16 -16.51 41.54 -14.47
C SER A 16 -15.08 41.96 -14.75
N VAL A 17 -14.46 42.63 -13.78
CA VAL A 17 -13.01 42.70 -13.72
C VAL A 17 -12.55 41.25 -13.75
N PRO A 18 -11.73 40.83 -14.73
CA PRO A 18 -11.12 39.53 -14.65
C PRO A 18 -10.21 39.58 -13.42
N LEU A 19 -10.64 38.95 -12.32
CA LEU A 19 -9.75 38.67 -11.20
C LEU A 19 -8.67 37.75 -11.74
N ALA A 20 -7.57 38.35 -12.18
CA ALA A 20 -6.41 37.65 -12.70
C ALA A 20 -5.64 37.06 -11.51
N GLY A 21 -5.84 35.76 -11.23
CA GLY A 21 -5.13 35.06 -10.16
C GLY A 21 -6.03 34.09 -9.38
N LEU A 22 -5.51 33.57 -8.27
CA LEU A 22 -6.24 32.69 -7.37
C LEU A 22 -7.26 33.47 -6.54
N LEU A 23 -8.53 33.06 -6.58
CA LEU A 23 -9.58 33.60 -5.70
C LEU A 23 -9.49 33.01 -4.28
N PRO A 24 -9.87 33.76 -3.23
CA PRO A 24 -10.11 33.15 -1.92
C PRO A 24 -11.14 32.02 -2.03
N TYR A 25 -10.90 30.89 -1.34
CA TYR A 25 -11.68 29.68 -1.54
C TYR A 25 -13.19 29.86 -1.35
N ASN A 26 -13.64 30.54 -0.28
CA ASN A 26 -15.07 30.78 -0.05
C ASN A 26 -15.73 31.52 -1.23
N THR A 27 -15.06 32.54 -1.77
CA THR A 27 -15.54 33.28 -2.96
C THR A 27 -15.53 32.40 -4.21
N ALA A 28 -14.53 31.53 -4.35
CA ALA A 28 -14.47 30.58 -5.45
C ALA A 28 -15.64 29.59 -5.43
N VAL A 29 -16.07 29.12 -4.24
CA VAL A 29 -17.23 28.23 -4.08
C VAL A 29 -18.53 28.89 -4.53
N GLU A 30 -18.77 30.13 -4.12
CA GLU A 30 -19.96 30.89 -4.55
C GLU A 30 -19.98 31.10 -6.06
N LYS A 31 -18.84 31.50 -6.63
CA LYS A 31 -18.69 31.73 -8.07
C LYS A 31 -18.82 30.44 -8.88
N ALA A 32 -18.22 29.35 -8.42
CA ALA A 32 -18.28 28.04 -9.06
C ALA A 32 -19.70 27.51 -9.13
N LYS A 33 -20.47 27.65 -8.05
CA LYS A 33 -21.88 27.29 -8.02
C LYS A 33 -22.72 28.13 -8.99
N ALA A 34 -22.46 29.44 -9.05
CA ALA A 34 -23.18 30.35 -9.94
C ALA A 34 -22.87 30.10 -11.43
N GLU A 35 -21.62 29.82 -11.77
CA GLU A 35 -21.17 29.59 -13.14
C GLU A 35 -21.23 28.11 -13.57
N ASN A 36 -21.57 27.21 -12.64
CA ASN A 36 -21.51 25.76 -12.80
C ASN A 36 -20.15 25.26 -13.34
N LYS A 37 -19.05 25.76 -12.75
CA LYS A 37 -17.67 25.42 -13.16
C LYS A 37 -16.91 24.72 -12.03
N PRO A 38 -16.11 23.68 -12.32
CA PRO A 38 -15.23 23.08 -11.33
C PRO A 38 -14.22 24.08 -10.77
N ILE A 39 -13.74 23.82 -9.55
CA ILE A 39 -12.73 24.66 -8.89
C ILE A 39 -11.40 23.91 -8.91
N VAL A 40 -10.33 24.59 -9.30
CA VAL A 40 -8.95 24.15 -9.09
C VAL A 40 -8.39 24.91 -7.90
N VAL A 41 -8.11 24.18 -6.83
CA VAL A 41 -7.71 24.71 -5.53
C VAL A 41 -6.23 24.46 -5.32
N LEU A 42 -5.46 25.51 -5.07
CA LEU A 42 -4.19 25.38 -4.36
C LEU A 42 -4.51 25.40 -2.85
N TRP A 43 -4.25 24.30 -2.16
CA TRP A 43 -4.23 24.27 -0.70
C TRP A 43 -2.79 24.54 -0.24
N ALA A 44 -2.58 25.65 0.44
CA ALA A 44 -1.26 26.06 0.91
C ALA A 44 -1.31 26.47 2.39
N GLY A 45 -0.14 26.63 2.99
CA GLY A 45 0.01 27.26 4.30
C GLY A 45 1.00 28.40 4.19
N THR A 46 0.66 29.48 3.50
CA THR A 46 1.65 30.50 3.08
C THR A 46 2.32 31.21 4.25
N GLY A 47 1.68 31.22 5.43
CA GLY A 47 2.21 31.82 6.65
C GLY A 47 3.13 30.91 7.49
N TRP A 48 3.18 29.60 7.23
CA TRP A 48 3.89 28.65 8.12
C TRP A 48 4.63 27.53 7.39
N ASP A 49 4.19 27.10 6.21
CA ASP A 49 4.90 26.09 5.42
C ASP A 49 5.97 26.73 4.53
N ARG A 50 7.19 26.20 4.66
CA ARG A 50 8.34 26.67 3.88
C ARG A 50 8.14 26.34 2.39
N GLY A 51 8.10 27.38 1.56
CA GLY A 51 7.99 27.27 0.10
C GLY A 51 6.56 27.39 -0.43
N SER A 52 5.53 27.34 0.43
CA SER A 52 4.13 27.54 0.00
C SER A 52 3.90 28.92 -0.66
N ALA A 53 4.59 29.98 -0.20
CA ALA A 53 4.52 31.31 -0.80
C ALA A 53 5.03 31.34 -2.25
N GLU A 54 6.16 30.67 -2.52
CA GLU A 54 6.73 30.57 -3.88
C GLU A 54 5.81 29.76 -4.81
N VAL A 55 5.27 28.65 -4.30
CA VAL A 55 4.30 27.83 -5.03
C VAL A 55 3.05 28.63 -5.37
N LYS A 56 2.49 29.39 -4.43
CA LYS A 56 1.35 30.28 -4.69
C LYS A 56 1.65 31.26 -5.82
N ALA A 57 2.82 31.91 -5.82
CA ALA A 57 3.19 32.86 -6.87
C ALA A 57 3.26 32.21 -8.27
N MET A 58 3.70 30.94 -8.36
CA MET A 58 3.68 30.20 -9.63
C MET A 58 2.26 29.89 -10.08
N TRP A 59 1.39 29.50 -9.15
CA TRP A 59 -0.01 29.20 -9.43
C TRP A 59 -0.82 30.43 -9.83
N ASP A 60 -0.60 31.59 -9.22
CA ASP A 60 -1.21 32.85 -9.65
C ASP A 60 -0.87 33.18 -11.11
N LYS A 61 0.39 32.98 -11.52
CA LYS A 61 0.83 33.17 -12.91
C LYS A 61 0.11 32.21 -13.87
N VAL A 62 -0.07 30.96 -13.48
CA VAL A 62 -0.80 29.97 -14.30
C VAL A 62 -2.28 30.31 -14.38
N ALA A 63 -2.92 30.61 -13.25
CA ALA A 63 -4.33 30.99 -13.17
C ALA A 63 -4.65 32.21 -14.05
N SER A 64 -3.81 33.26 -13.98
CA SER A 64 -4.00 34.49 -14.77
C SER A 64 -3.91 34.31 -16.29
N LYS A 65 -3.28 33.22 -16.75
CA LYS A 65 -3.10 32.91 -18.18
C LYS A 65 -3.95 31.74 -18.66
N SER A 66 -4.68 31.09 -17.75
CA SER A 66 -5.42 29.87 -18.07
C SER A 66 -6.70 30.19 -18.84
N SER A 67 -6.90 29.51 -19.96
CA SER A 67 -8.17 29.48 -20.70
C SER A 67 -9.09 28.33 -20.29
N GLN A 68 -8.67 27.49 -19.33
CA GLN A 68 -9.47 26.36 -18.84
C GLN A 68 -10.80 26.85 -18.23
N PRO A 69 -11.92 26.15 -18.46
CA PRO A 69 -13.25 26.54 -17.98
C PRO A 69 -13.45 26.18 -16.49
N VAL A 70 -12.56 26.69 -15.63
CA VAL A 70 -12.50 26.41 -14.19
C VAL A 70 -12.35 27.69 -13.39
N ILE A 71 -12.71 27.64 -12.11
CA ILE A 71 -12.40 28.69 -11.15
C ILE A 71 -11.09 28.33 -10.43
N TRP A 72 -10.08 29.19 -10.51
CA TRP A 72 -8.82 28.99 -9.79
C TRP A 72 -8.92 29.63 -8.40
N ALA A 73 -8.53 28.87 -7.38
CA ALA A 73 -8.73 29.25 -5.99
C ALA A 73 -7.53 28.93 -5.10
N LEU A 74 -7.42 29.67 -4.00
CA LEU A 74 -6.50 29.43 -2.89
C LEU A 74 -7.31 29.11 -1.64
N TYR A 75 -7.10 27.92 -1.09
CA TYR A 75 -7.40 27.64 0.31
C TYR A 75 -6.11 27.78 1.10
N ASP A 76 -5.95 28.90 1.80
CA ASP A 76 -4.75 29.19 2.60
C ASP A 76 -5.01 28.82 4.05
N GLU A 77 -4.41 27.72 4.48
CA GLU A 77 -4.52 27.22 5.83
C GLU A 77 -3.70 28.10 6.77
N ARG A 78 -4.39 28.69 7.75
CA ARG A 78 -3.80 29.61 8.71
C ARG A 78 -3.55 28.90 10.03
N ASP A 79 -2.36 29.05 10.58
CA ASP A 79 -2.05 28.60 11.92
C ASP A 79 -2.69 29.53 12.97
N GLY A 80 -2.97 29.00 14.17
CA GLY A 80 -3.47 29.80 15.30
C GLY A 80 -4.91 30.31 15.20
N LEU A 81 -5.73 29.84 14.25
CA LEU A 81 -7.16 30.17 14.23
C LEU A 81 -7.91 29.55 15.42
N SER A 82 -8.81 30.34 16.04
CA SER A 82 -9.75 29.84 17.05
C SER A 82 -10.72 28.82 16.45
N ASP A 83 -11.30 27.96 17.29
CA ASP A 83 -12.27 26.96 16.86
C ASP A 83 -13.52 27.59 16.21
N GLU A 84 -13.97 28.74 16.70
CA GLU A 84 -15.09 29.49 16.13
C GLU A 84 -14.76 30.04 14.73
N ALA A 85 -13.52 30.48 14.51
CA ALA A 85 -13.07 30.93 13.20
C ALA A 85 -12.95 29.75 12.22
N ARG A 86 -12.42 28.61 12.67
CA ARG A 86 -12.30 27.39 11.85
C ARG A 86 -13.65 26.85 11.40
N LYS A 87 -14.68 26.90 12.26
CA LYS A 87 -16.05 26.46 11.91
C LYS A 87 -16.71 27.30 10.81
N LYS A 88 -16.26 28.53 10.59
CA LYS A 88 -16.81 29.43 9.55
C LYS A 88 -16.09 29.30 8.21
N GLU A 89 -14.96 28.60 8.15
CA GLU A 89 -14.27 28.35 6.89
C GLU A 89 -14.97 27.26 6.09
N VAL A 90 -15.21 27.52 4.80
CA VAL A 90 -15.56 26.48 3.86
C VAL A 90 -14.27 25.76 3.51
N LYS A 91 -14.21 24.45 3.75
CA LYS A 91 -13.05 23.63 3.40
C LYS A 91 -13.28 22.87 2.10
N PRO A 92 -12.21 22.56 1.34
CA PRO A 92 -12.30 21.55 0.30
C PRO A 92 -12.77 20.21 0.87
N PRO A 93 -13.51 19.37 0.11
CA PRO A 93 -14.02 18.06 0.54
C PRO A 93 -12.91 17.00 0.54
N PHE A 94 -11.79 17.32 1.17
CA PHE A 94 -10.62 16.47 1.30
C PHE A 94 -9.88 16.82 2.59
N GLU A 95 -9.38 15.82 3.29
CA GLU A 95 -8.55 16.03 4.47
C GLU A 95 -7.08 15.93 4.07
N SER A 96 -6.37 17.05 4.19
CA SER A 96 -4.95 17.10 3.90
C SER A 96 -4.14 17.04 5.19
N TRP A 97 -3.10 16.20 5.19
CA TRP A 97 -2.07 16.16 6.23
C TRP A 97 -0.77 16.86 5.79
N ASN A 98 -0.68 17.28 4.52
CA ASN A 98 0.52 17.86 3.94
C ASN A 98 0.19 18.96 2.93
N VAL A 99 0.84 20.11 3.05
CA VAL A 99 0.76 21.22 2.10
C VAL A 99 2.16 21.56 1.54
N PRO A 100 2.26 22.24 0.38
CA PRO A 100 1.17 22.57 -0.54
C PRO A 100 0.67 21.34 -1.29
N MET A 101 -0.63 21.32 -1.58
CA MET A 101 -1.26 20.36 -2.48
C MET A 101 -2.26 21.05 -3.41
N ALA A 102 -2.70 20.37 -4.46
CA ALA A 102 -3.79 20.89 -5.27
C ALA A 102 -4.93 19.88 -5.42
N LEU A 103 -6.13 20.43 -5.48
CA LEU A 103 -7.38 19.70 -5.61
C LEU A 103 -8.14 20.22 -6.82
N VAL A 104 -8.87 19.34 -7.48
CA VAL A 104 -9.94 19.72 -8.40
C VAL A 104 -11.23 19.24 -7.79
N VAL A 105 -12.20 20.13 -7.61
CA VAL A 105 -13.45 19.85 -6.89
C VAL A 105 -14.66 20.28 -7.71
N THR A 106 -15.81 19.68 -7.43
CA THR A 106 -17.06 19.95 -8.12
C THR A 106 -17.57 21.38 -7.87
N PRO A 107 -18.42 21.93 -8.76
CA PRO A 107 -18.95 23.29 -8.64
C PRO A 107 -19.67 23.60 -7.32
N ASP A 108 -20.25 22.57 -6.69
CA ASP A 108 -21.00 22.64 -5.44
C ASP A 108 -20.15 22.39 -4.17
N ASN A 109 -18.83 22.25 -4.33
CA ASN A 109 -17.87 21.93 -3.27
C ASN A 109 -18.15 20.60 -2.53
N GLN A 110 -18.95 19.69 -3.11
CA GLN A 110 -19.31 18.47 -2.41
C GLN A 110 -18.32 17.33 -2.64
N LYS A 111 -17.64 17.29 -3.80
CA LYS A 111 -16.88 16.10 -4.20
C LYS A 111 -15.53 16.43 -4.81
N LEU A 112 -14.63 15.47 -4.66
CA LEU A 112 -13.30 15.49 -5.23
C LEU A 112 -13.32 14.95 -6.67
N ILE A 113 -12.71 15.68 -7.59
CA ILE A 113 -12.43 15.22 -8.95
C ILE A 113 -10.99 14.66 -9.01
N CYS A 114 -10.03 15.35 -8.38
CA CYS A 114 -8.63 14.94 -8.40
C CYS A 114 -7.83 15.51 -7.21
N VAL A 115 -6.84 14.76 -6.75
CA VAL A 115 -5.76 15.23 -5.86
C VAL A 115 -4.45 15.22 -6.64
N ILE A 116 -3.67 16.27 -6.50
CA ILE A 116 -2.35 16.43 -7.10
C ILE A 116 -1.34 16.59 -5.97
N ASP A 117 -0.37 15.66 -5.94
CA ASP A 117 0.64 15.60 -4.90
C ASP A 117 1.59 16.81 -4.87
N ARG A 118 2.28 16.96 -3.74
CA ARG A 118 3.18 18.10 -3.46
C ARG A 118 4.25 18.30 -4.53
N GLU A 119 4.85 17.22 -5.04
CA GLU A 119 5.94 17.34 -6.01
C GLU A 119 5.43 17.87 -7.34
N ARG A 120 4.25 17.41 -7.79
CA ARG A 120 3.60 17.94 -8.99
C ARG A 120 3.07 19.36 -8.83
N VAL A 121 2.67 19.74 -7.61
CA VAL A 121 2.12 21.08 -7.32
C VAL A 121 3.19 22.16 -7.45
N LYS A 122 4.47 21.83 -7.30
CA LYS A 122 5.59 22.74 -7.62
C LYS A 122 5.70 23.01 -9.14
N GLU A 123 5.09 22.18 -9.97
CA GLU A 123 5.10 22.28 -11.43
C GLU A 123 3.72 22.74 -11.96
N ALA A 124 3.25 23.91 -11.51
CA ALA A 124 1.91 24.42 -11.78
C ALA A 124 1.50 24.39 -13.28
N SER A 125 2.43 24.60 -14.20
CA SER A 125 2.18 24.51 -15.64
C SER A 125 1.85 23.09 -16.11
N LYS A 126 2.50 22.06 -15.54
CA LYS A 126 2.19 20.65 -15.81
C LYS A 126 0.83 20.27 -15.24
N VAL A 127 0.46 20.85 -14.09
CA VAL A 127 -0.90 20.70 -13.53
C VAL A 127 -1.94 21.24 -14.50
N ALA A 128 -1.77 22.47 -15.00
CA ALA A 128 -2.68 23.04 -15.97
C ALA A 128 -2.79 22.21 -17.26
N ALA A 129 -1.69 21.60 -17.71
CA ALA A 129 -1.67 20.76 -18.90
C ALA A 129 -2.48 19.45 -18.76
N VAL A 130 -2.65 18.93 -17.54
CA VAL A 130 -3.44 17.70 -17.30
C VAL A 130 -4.91 17.95 -16.97
N LEU A 131 -5.29 19.20 -16.66
CA LEU A 131 -6.67 19.56 -16.33
C LEU A 131 -7.71 19.16 -17.39
N PRO A 132 -7.50 19.36 -18.72
CA PRO A 132 -8.49 18.98 -19.72
C PRO A 132 -8.90 17.50 -19.63
N LYS A 133 -7.92 16.62 -19.37
CA LYS A 133 -8.17 15.19 -19.22
C LYS A 133 -9.00 14.88 -17.97
N MET A 134 -8.73 15.58 -16.87
CA MET A 134 -9.47 15.43 -15.61
C MET A 134 -10.90 15.93 -15.73
N LEU A 135 -11.10 17.09 -16.39
CA LEU A 135 -12.41 17.67 -16.65
C LEU A 135 -13.24 16.77 -17.58
N ALA A 136 -12.63 16.23 -18.64
CA ALA A 136 -13.31 15.28 -19.52
C ALA A 136 -13.74 13.99 -18.80
N ALA A 137 -12.98 13.53 -17.80
CA ALA A 137 -13.38 12.41 -16.95
C ALA A 137 -14.58 12.77 -16.05
N TYR A 138 -14.59 13.98 -15.48
CA TYR A 138 -15.73 14.48 -14.73
C TYR A 138 -16.99 14.64 -15.60
N ASP A 139 -16.87 15.16 -16.82
CA ASP A 139 -17.99 15.28 -17.75
C ASP A 139 -18.65 13.93 -18.06
N LYS A 140 -17.85 12.85 -18.17
CA LYS A 140 -18.37 11.49 -18.32
C LYS A 140 -19.17 11.05 -17.09
N LEU A 141 -18.71 11.42 -15.89
CA LEU A 141 -19.42 11.13 -14.66
C LEU A 141 -20.79 11.82 -14.61
N VAL A 142 -20.85 13.09 -15.00
CA VAL A 142 -22.11 13.86 -15.04
C VAL A 142 -23.09 13.26 -16.06
N LYS A 143 -22.59 12.75 -17.19
CA LYS A 143 -23.41 12.15 -18.25
C LYS A 143 -23.79 10.68 -18.00
N ALA A 144 -23.26 10.06 -16.95
CA ALA A 144 -23.48 8.64 -16.68
C ALA A 144 -24.96 8.30 -16.46
N ASP A 145 -25.74 9.19 -15.85
CA ASP A 145 -27.18 9.00 -15.64
C ASP A 145 -27.94 8.88 -16.97
N GLU A 146 -27.63 9.72 -17.95
CA GLU A 146 -28.23 9.67 -19.28
C GLU A 146 -27.82 8.39 -20.02
N GLU A 147 -26.54 8.01 -19.95
CA GLU A 147 -26.04 6.80 -20.60
C GLU A 147 -26.58 5.50 -19.96
N ALA A 148 -26.95 5.56 -18.68
CA ALA A 148 -27.54 4.44 -17.95
C ALA A 148 -29.06 4.28 -18.23
N LYS A 149 -29.72 5.27 -18.86
CA LYS A 149 -31.15 5.15 -19.19
C LYS A 149 -31.40 3.94 -20.09
N GLY A 150 -32.41 3.14 -19.72
CA GLY A 150 -32.79 1.92 -20.43
C GLY A 150 -31.89 0.71 -20.18
N LYS A 151 -30.84 0.84 -19.34
CA LYS A 151 -30.01 -0.29 -18.90
C LYS A 151 -30.42 -0.75 -17.51
N SER A 152 -30.12 -2.00 -17.17
CA SER A 152 -30.36 -2.56 -15.84
C SER A 152 -29.27 -3.57 -15.45
N GLY A 153 -29.25 -4.00 -14.20
CA GLY A 153 -28.31 -5.01 -13.74
C GLY A 153 -26.85 -4.59 -13.90
N LYS A 154 -26.03 -5.57 -14.28
CA LYS A 154 -24.60 -5.43 -14.59
C LYS A 154 -24.31 -4.36 -15.66
N GLU A 155 -25.20 -4.14 -16.63
CA GLU A 155 -24.97 -3.19 -17.71
C GLU A 155 -25.05 -1.73 -17.23
N ALA A 156 -26.06 -1.42 -16.42
CA ALA A 156 -26.19 -0.10 -15.80
C ALA A 156 -25.03 0.16 -14.81
N ALA A 157 -24.69 -0.84 -13.99
CA ALA A 157 -23.52 -0.77 -13.10
C ALA A 157 -22.21 -0.50 -13.87
N ALA A 158 -22.04 -1.12 -15.04
CA ALA A 158 -20.85 -0.93 -15.86
C ALA A 158 -20.74 0.49 -16.45
N VAL A 159 -21.86 1.17 -16.75
CA VAL A 159 -21.83 2.58 -17.20
C VAL A 159 -21.28 3.48 -16.10
N TYR A 160 -21.86 3.41 -14.90
CA TYR A 160 -21.41 4.20 -13.76
C TYR A 160 -19.96 3.86 -13.37
N GLY A 161 -19.61 2.57 -13.36
CA GLY A 161 -18.26 2.10 -13.07
C GLY A 161 -17.21 2.63 -14.04
N LYS A 162 -17.48 2.58 -15.35
CA LYS A 162 -16.59 3.15 -16.39
C LYS A 162 -16.48 4.67 -16.30
N ALA A 163 -17.52 5.35 -15.86
CA ALA A 163 -17.47 6.78 -15.64
C ALA A 163 -16.52 7.11 -14.46
N LEU A 164 -16.59 6.34 -13.37
CA LEU A 164 -15.65 6.46 -12.25
C LEU A 164 -14.21 6.07 -12.63
N ASP A 165 -14.01 5.13 -13.56
CA ASP A 165 -12.67 4.72 -14.04
C ASP A 165 -11.90 5.86 -14.71
N GLY A 166 -12.61 6.91 -15.16
CA GLY A 166 -11.99 8.13 -15.68
C GLY A 166 -11.28 8.96 -14.61
N LEU A 167 -11.66 8.80 -13.34
CA LEU A 167 -11.11 9.55 -12.22
C LEU A 167 -9.95 8.79 -11.55
N PRO A 168 -9.00 9.51 -10.91
CA PRO A 168 -8.07 8.87 -9.99
C PRO A 168 -8.81 8.08 -8.92
N TYR A 169 -8.29 6.90 -8.57
CA TYR A 169 -8.96 5.95 -7.66
C TYR A 169 -9.44 6.61 -6.36
N GLN A 170 -8.58 7.39 -5.69
CA GLN A 170 -8.93 8.07 -4.44
C GLN A 170 -10.10 9.04 -4.61
N ALA A 171 -10.16 9.77 -5.72
CA ALA A 171 -11.28 10.67 -6.02
C ALA A 171 -12.55 9.89 -6.34
N ALA A 172 -12.47 8.85 -7.18
CA ALA A 172 -13.60 8.00 -7.55
C ALA A 172 -14.35 7.45 -6.33
N ARG A 173 -13.63 7.04 -5.27
CA ARG A 173 -14.22 6.49 -4.03
C ARG A 173 -15.03 7.48 -3.21
N THR A 174 -14.84 8.79 -3.43
CA THR A 174 -15.60 9.86 -2.75
C THR A 174 -16.99 10.04 -3.35
N HIS A 175 -17.24 9.54 -4.57
CA HIS A 175 -18.54 9.60 -5.25
C HIS A 175 -19.47 8.49 -4.74
N LYS A 176 -19.83 8.56 -3.45
CA LYS A 176 -20.69 7.57 -2.78
C LYS A 176 -22.07 7.46 -3.40
N ASP A 177 -22.59 8.53 -3.96
CA ASP A 177 -23.86 8.54 -4.70
C ASP A 177 -23.80 7.69 -5.97
N VAL A 178 -22.68 7.73 -6.71
CA VAL A 178 -22.49 6.92 -7.92
C VAL A 178 -22.24 5.45 -7.54
N ILE A 179 -21.46 5.20 -6.48
CA ILE A 179 -21.26 3.85 -5.95
C ILE A 179 -22.58 3.24 -5.48
N GLU A 180 -23.47 4.03 -4.87
CA GLU A 180 -24.80 3.58 -4.47
C GLU A 180 -25.70 3.28 -5.68
N LYS A 181 -25.60 4.05 -6.77
CA LYS A 181 -26.27 3.72 -8.04
C LYS A 181 -25.77 2.39 -8.62
N ILE A 182 -24.46 2.13 -8.57
CA ILE A 182 -23.87 0.84 -8.96
C ILE A 182 -24.45 -0.29 -8.09
N ARG A 183 -24.44 -0.12 -6.76
CA ARG A 183 -24.96 -1.13 -5.81
C ARG A 183 -26.45 -1.44 -6.04
N LYS A 184 -27.26 -0.42 -6.30
CA LYS A 184 -28.69 -0.59 -6.61
C LYS A 184 -28.91 -1.30 -7.93
N ALA A 185 -28.12 -0.97 -8.95
CA ALA A 185 -28.21 -1.60 -10.26
C ALA A 185 -27.73 -3.05 -10.26
N ASP A 186 -26.66 -3.36 -9.52
CA ASP A 186 -26.00 -4.66 -9.46
C ASP A 186 -25.74 -5.09 -7.99
N PRO A 187 -26.78 -5.54 -7.25
CA PRO A 187 -26.66 -5.86 -5.83
C PRO A 187 -25.73 -7.04 -5.52
N LYS A 188 -25.51 -7.93 -6.50
CA LYS A 188 -24.61 -9.08 -6.40
C LYS A 188 -23.18 -8.75 -6.83
N ASP A 189 -22.93 -7.54 -7.32
CA ASP A 189 -21.65 -7.08 -7.82
C ASP A 189 -21.04 -7.98 -8.91
N GLU A 190 -21.89 -8.45 -9.85
CA GLU A 190 -21.47 -9.27 -11.00
C GLU A 190 -20.59 -8.48 -11.99
N SER A 191 -20.66 -7.15 -11.95
CA SER A 191 -19.77 -6.23 -12.65
C SER A 191 -18.42 -6.06 -11.94
N GLY A 192 -18.36 -6.27 -10.62
CA GLY A 192 -17.18 -6.08 -9.77
C GLY A 192 -16.87 -4.62 -9.41
N TYR A 193 -17.70 -3.66 -9.83
CA TYR A 193 -17.46 -2.24 -9.58
C TYR A 193 -17.76 -1.81 -8.14
N VAL A 194 -18.71 -2.44 -7.45
CA VAL A 194 -18.95 -2.16 -6.03
C VAL A 194 -17.69 -2.54 -5.25
N PHE A 195 -17.18 -3.75 -5.46
CA PHE A 195 -15.96 -4.19 -4.80
C PHE A 195 -14.75 -3.33 -5.15
N LYS A 196 -14.58 -2.93 -6.42
CA LYS A 196 -13.48 -2.04 -6.83
C LYS A 196 -13.47 -0.76 -5.99
N TYR A 197 -14.61 -0.08 -5.84
CA TYR A 197 -14.66 1.24 -5.20
C TYR A 197 -14.84 1.20 -3.69
N ASP A 198 -15.35 0.10 -3.15
CA ASP A 198 -15.32 -0.17 -1.70
C ASP A 198 -14.00 -0.79 -1.23
N PHE A 199 -13.12 -1.18 -2.15
CA PHE A 199 -11.91 -1.92 -1.85
C PHE A 199 -11.07 -1.23 -0.76
N HIS A 200 -10.85 -1.94 0.34
CA HIS A 200 -9.93 -1.54 1.38
C HIS A 200 -9.24 -2.80 1.88
N HIS A 201 -7.91 -2.81 1.88
CA HIS A 201 -7.13 -4.01 2.20
C HIS A 201 -7.51 -4.59 3.57
N GLN A 202 -7.74 -3.76 4.59
CA GLN A 202 -8.20 -4.24 5.90
C GLN A 202 -9.57 -4.92 5.84
N ASN A 203 -10.48 -4.45 4.99
CA ASN A 203 -11.80 -5.08 4.82
C ASN A 203 -11.66 -6.43 4.10
N VAL A 204 -10.75 -6.54 3.14
CA VAL A 204 -10.41 -7.83 2.51
C VAL A 204 -9.96 -8.84 3.56
N TYR A 205 -9.04 -8.47 4.46
CA TYR A 205 -8.59 -9.36 5.53
C TYR A 205 -9.72 -9.71 6.52
N LYS A 206 -10.61 -8.76 6.85
CA LYS A 206 -11.79 -9.02 7.69
C LYS A 206 -12.72 -10.06 7.05
N GLU A 207 -13.05 -9.90 5.78
CA GLU A 207 -13.90 -10.86 5.05
C GLU A 207 -13.23 -12.22 4.90
N VAL A 208 -11.94 -12.25 4.57
CA VAL A 208 -11.16 -13.49 4.51
C VAL A 208 -11.17 -14.23 5.84
N ASN A 209 -10.94 -13.54 6.96
CA ASN A 209 -11.01 -14.15 8.29
C ASN A 209 -12.42 -14.63 8.63
N LYS A 210 -13.46 -13.85 8.31
CA LYS A 210 -14.86 -14.27 8.48
C LYS A 210 -15.17 -15.56 7.73
N VAL A 211 -14.70 -15.69 6.48
CA VAL A 211 -14.87 -16.93 5.70
C VAL A 211 -14.09 -18.10 6.32
N MET A 212 -12.85 -17.87 6.77
CA MET A 212 -12.03 -18.91 7.41
C MET A 212 -12.62 -19.40 8.73
N GLU A 213 -13.21 -18.50 9.52
CA GLU A 213 -13.72 -18.77 10.88
C GLU A 213 -15.21 -19.10 10.91
N ASP A 214 -15.85 -19.21 9.74
CA ASP A 214 -17.27 -19.50 9.61
C ASP A 214 -17.67 -20.75 10.41
N GLY A 215 -18.81 -20.68 11.10
CA GLY A 215 -19.26 -21.72 12.03
C GLY A 215 -18.38 -21.89 13.27
N GLY A 216 -17.53 -20.90 13.62
CA GLY A 216 -16.66 -20.93 14.80
C GLY A 216 -15.38 -21.75 14.63
N LYS A 217 -14.99 -22.05 13.38
CA LYS A 217 -13.79 -22.85 13.07
C LYS A 217 -12.51 -22.15 13.53
N LYS A 218 -11.62 -22.90 14.18
CA LYS A 218 -10.35 -22.40 14.75
C LYS A 218 -9.18 -23.28 14.34
N GLY A 219 -7.97 -22.73 14.42
CA GLY A 219 -6.74 -23.46 14.13
C GLY A 219 -6.78 -24.15 12.77
N LYS A 220 -6.46 -25.45 12.75
CA LYS A 220 -6.44 -26.29 11.54
C LYS A 220 -7.81 -26.48 10.89
N ASP A 221 -8.91 -26.31 11.63
CA ASP A 221 -10.27 -26.58 11.14
C ASP A 221 -10.86 -25.40 10.37
N ARG A 222 -10.13 -24.28 10.29
CA ARG A 222 -10.52 -23.09 9.51
C ARG A 222 -10.75 -23.43 8.03
N ASN A 223 -11.69 -22.74 7.42
CA ASN A 223 -12.08 -22.92 6.02
C ASN A 223 -11.12 -22.20 5.04
N PHE A 224 -9.89 -22.68 4.96
CA PHE A 224 -8.87 -22.11 4.07
C PHE A 224 -9.28 -22.17 2.60
N ALA A 225 -9.85 -23.30 2.15
CA ALA A 225 -10.30 -23.48 0.77
C ALA A 225 -11.41 -22.49 0.39
N GLY A 226 -12.37 -22.24 1.28
CA GLY A 226 -13.42 -21.24 1.05
C GLY A 226 -12.87 -19.83 0.94
N ALA A 227 -11.91 -19.46 1.80
CA ALA A 227 -11.27 -18.15 1.75
C ALA A 227 -10.41 -17.96 0.49
N GLU A 228 -9.69 -18.99 0.06
CA GLU A 228 -8.97 -19.02 -1.21
C GLU A 228 -9.93 -18.81 -2.39
N GLN A 229 -11.02 -19.57 -2.44
CA GLN A 229 -12.02 -19.45 -3.51
C GLN A 229 -12.66 -18.06 -3.54
N TRP A 230 -12.98 -17.49 -2.37
CA TRP A 230 -13.53 -16.13 -2.28
C TRP A 230 -12.57 -15.10 -2.90
N LEU A 231 -11.27 -15.18 -2.60
CA LEU A 231 -10.25 -14.30 -3.19
C LEU A 231 -10.11 -14.53 -4.69
N ARG A 232 -10.10 -15.79 -5.16
CA ARG A 232 -10.02 -16.12 -6.59
C ARG A 232 -11.20 -15.58 -7.39
N ASN A 233 -12.41 -15.63 -6.83
CA ASN A 233 -13.60 -15.04 -7.45
C ASN A 233 -13.45 -13.52 -7.64
N ARG A 234 -12.86 -12.82 -6.66
CA ARG A 234 -12.60 -11.37 -6.78
C ARG A 234 -11.48 -11.07 -7.78
N LEU A 235 -10.41 -11.87 -7.78
CA LEU A 235 -9.29 -11.74 -8.72
C LEU A 235 -9.72 -11.92 -10.18
N ALA A 236 -10.75 -12.73 -10.44
CA ALA A 236 -11.32 -12.93 -11.77
C ALA A 236 -11.99 -11.67 -12.35
N SER A 237 -12.26 -10.66 -11.52
CA SER A 237 -12.87 -9.41 -11.96
C SER A 237 -11.96 -8.63 -12.92
N PRO A 238 -12.41 -8.31 -14.15
CA PRO A 238 -11.59 -7.60 -15.11
C PRO A 238 -11.44 -6.12 -14.78
N VAL A 239 -12.30 -5.55 -13.93
CA VAL A 239 -12.35 -4.10 -13.65
C VAL A 239 -11.34 -3.66 -12.58
N LEU A 240 -10.74 -4.61 -11.85
CA LEU A 240 -9.75 -4.29 -10.82
C LEU A 240 -8.44 -3.78 -11.42
N ASP A 241 -7.88 -2.76 -10.79
CA ASP A 241 -6.57 -2.25 -11.16
C ASP A 241 -5.43 -3.18 -10.70
N LYS A 242 -4.20 -2.81 -11.10
CA LYS A 242 -3.01 -3.59 -10.78
C LYS A 242 -2.75 -3.67 -9.28
N GLU A 243 -2.91 -2.57 -8.54
CA GLU A 243 -2.63 -2.52 -7.10
C GLU A 243 -3.62 -3.37 -6.32
N GLN A 244 -4.91 -3.31 -6.65
CA GLN A 244 -5.95 -4.15 -6.08
C GLN A 244 -5.68 -5.64 -6.33
N LYS A 245 -5.28 -5.99 -7.57
CA LYS A 245 -4.89 -7.37 -7.90
C LYS A 245 -3.64 -7.82 -7.14
N GLN A 246 -2.66 -6.94 -6.94
CA GLN A 246 -1.51 -7.23 -6.08
C GLN A 246 -1.94 -7.50 -4.64
N MET A 247 -2.75 -6.62 -4.05
CA MET A 247 -3.23 -6.77 -2.67
C MET A 247 -4.05 -8.05 -2.47
N LEU A 248 -4.88 -8.45 -3.44
CA LEU A 248 -5.61 -9.71 -3.39
C LEU A 248 -4.70 -10.94 -3.45
N ASN A 249 -3.63 -10.90 -4.26
CA ASN A 249 -2.63 -11.98 -4.27
C ASN A 249 -1.83 -12.03 -2.97
N VAL A 250 -1.56 -10.88 -2.34
CA VAL A 250 -0.98 -10.85 -0.98
C VAL A 250 -1.95 -11.42 0.05
N ALA A 251 -3.25 -11.19 -0.10
CA ALA A 251 -4.27 -11.84 0.74
C ALA A 251 -4.33 -13.36 0.52
N LEU A 252 -4.11 -13.85 -0.71
CA LEU A 252 -3.98 -15.30 -0.97
C LEU A 252 -2.74 -15.87 -0.26
N ALA A 253 -1.62 -15.16 -0.31
CA ALA A 253 -0.42 -15.55 0.43
C ALA A 253 -0.67 -15.57 1.95
N TYR A 254 -1.47 -14.64 2.47
CA TYR A 254 -1.92 -14.65 3.87
C TYR A 254 -2.76 -15.89 4.18
N VAL A 255 -3.76 -16.26 3.37
CA VAL A 255 -4.55 -17.49 3.60
C VAL A 255 -3.66 -18.72 3.62
N ALA A 256 -2.76 -18.86 2.64
CA ALA A 256 -1.81 -19.96 2.58
C ALA A 256 -0.82 -19.96 3.76
N ARG A 257 -0.40 -18.79 4.24
CA ARG A 257 0.40 -18.66 5.46
C ARG A 257 -0.38 -19.10 6.70
N MET A 258 -1.64 -18.74 6.81
CA MET A 258 -2.47 -19.16 7.94
C MET A 258 -2.71 -20.68 7.90
N GLU A 259 -2.90 -21.26 6.73
CA GLU A 259 -2.95 -22.72 6.54
C GLU A 259 -1.60 -23.36 6.92
N TYR A 260 -0.50 -22.72 6.54
CA TYR A 260 0.85 -23.13 6.92
C TYR A 260 1.08 -23.06 8.44
N ASP A 261 0.62 -22.01 9.13
CA ASP A 261 0.86 -21.77 10.54
C ASP A 261 -0.07 -22.59 11.46
N PHE A 262 -1.34 -22.75 11.07
CA PHE A 262 -2.36 -23.42 11.89
C PHE A 262 -2.73 -24.84 11.43
N GLY A 263 -2.47 -25.19 10.16
CA GLY A 263 -2.85 -26.46 9.55
C GLY A 263 -1.74 -27.52 9.51
N ALA A 264 -1.88 -28.46 8.58
CA ALA A 264 -0.93 -29.53 8.34
C ALA A 264 0.26 -29.03 7.50
N VAL A 265 1.37 -28.70 8.18
CA VAL A 265 2.68 -28.50 7.54
C VAL A 265 3.09 -29.83 6.88
N PRO A 266 3.38 -29.88 5.56
CA PRO A 266 4.12 -28.85 4.80
C PRO A 266 3.49 -28.35 3.48
N SER A 267 2.22 -28.65 3.15
CA SER A 267 1.70 -28.48 1.79
C SER A 267 1.36 -27.03 1.36
N ALA A 268 1.18 -26.10 2.30
CA ALA A 268 0.70 -24.74 2.00
C ALA A 268 1.81 -23.73 1.63
N LYS A 269 3.08 -23.98 2.01
CA LYS A 269 4.20 -23.08 1.72
C LYS A 269 4.38 -22.84 0.21
N PRO A 270 4.36 -23.86 -0.68
CA PRO A 270 4.42 -23.63 -2.12
C PRO A 270 3.33 -22.68 -2.65
N LYS A 271 2.08 -22.83 -2.19
CA LYS A 271 0.97 -21.94 -2.56
C LYS A 271 1.22 -20.50 -2.12
N MET A 272 1.72 -20.31 -0.90
CA MET A 272 2.10 -18.98 -0.39
C MET A 272 3.16 -18.32 -1.27
N ILE A 273 4.21 -19.07 -1.65
CA ILE A 273 5.27 -18.56 -2.53
C ILE A 273 4.74 -18.22 -3.91
N GLU A 274 3.87 -19.05 -4.49
CA GLU A 274 3.24 -18.78 -5.78
C GLU A 274 2.39 -17.51 -5.75
N ALA A 275 1.60 -17.31 -4.70
CA ALA A 275 0.81 -16.09 -4.51
C ALA A 275 1.70 -14.84 -4.41
N PHE A 276 2.81 -14.88 -3.66
CA PHE A 276 3.77 -13.77 -3.63
C PHE A 276 4.45 -13.54 -4.99
N LYS A 277 4.82 -14.60 -5.72
CA LYS A 277 5.40 -14.48 -7.08
C LYS A 277 4.41 -13.82 -8.03
N THR A 278 3.14 -14.19 -7.95
CA THR A 278 2.07 -13.62 -8.77
C THR A 278 1.85 -12.14 -8.46
N ALA A 279 1.78 -11.78 -7.17
CA ALA A 279 1.70 -10.38 -6.74
C ALA A 279 2.90 -9.57 -7.25
N MET A 280 4.12 -10.08 -7.06
CA MET A 280 5.36 -9.43 -7.52
C MET A 280 5.38 -9.20 -9.04
N ALA A 281 4.88 -10.16 -9.82
CA ALA A 281 4.89 -10.07 -11.29
C ALA A 281 3.96 -8.99 -11.86
N ILE A 282 2.89 -8.60 -11.15
CA ILE A 282 1.94 -7.58 -11.62
C ILE A 282 2.59 -6.19 -11.70
N ASP A 283 3.36 -5.82 -10.66
CA ASP A 283 4.18 -4.62 -10.62
C ASP A 283 5.38 -4.84 -9.66
N PRO A 284 6.56 -5.20 -10.17
CA PRO A 284 7.73 -5.49 -9.33
C PRO A 284 8.36 -4.24 -8.72
N LYS A 285 7.99 -3.03 -9.19
CA LYS A 285 8.55 -1.76 -8.70
C LYS A 285 7.70 -1.14 -7.60
N SER A 286 6.45 -1.58 -7.43
CA SER A 286 5.60 -1.15 -6.32
C SER A 286 6.18 -1.59 -4.98
N GLU A 287 5.83 -0.89 -3.90
CA GLU A 287 6.24 -1.29 -2.54
C GLU A 287 5.74 -2.70 -2.18
N LEU A 288 4.53 -3.07 -2.64
CA LEU A 288 4.01 -4.43 -2.51
C LEU A 288 4.88 -5.44 -3.28
N GLY A 289 5.29 -5.13 -4.51
CA GLY A 289 6.16 -6.01 -5.31
C GLY A 289 7.51 -6.25 -4.65
N LYS A 290 8.14 -5.19 -4.12
CA LYS A 290 9.40 -5.28 -3.34
C LYS A 290 9.20 -6.11 -2.06
N GLY A 291 8.09 -5.88 -1.35
CA GLY A 291 7.72 -6.65 -0.16
C GLY A 291 7.56 -8.14 -0.47
N CYS A 292 6.87 -8.50 -1.56
CA CYS A 292 6.72 -9.88 -2.01
C CYS A 292 8.07 -10.53 -2.32
N LYS A 293 8.99 -9.83 -2.99
CA LYS A 293 10.36 -10.32 -3.23
C LYS A 293 11.06 -10.67 -1.92
N ASN A 294 10.97 -9.80 -0.91
CA ASN A 294 11.58 -10.02 0.39
C ASN A 294 10.96 -11.22 1.11
N TYR A 295 9.63 -11.40 1.05
CA TYR A 295 8.98 -12.58 1.62
C TYR A 295 9.35 -13.87 0.89
N ILE A 296 9.49 -13.85 -0.44
CA ILE A 296 9.96 -15.02 -1.20
C ILE A 296 11.36 -15.40 -0.73
N ALA A 297 12.29 -14.44 -0.66
CA ALA A 297 13.65 -14.68 -0.17
C ALA A 297 13.63 -15.23 1.26
N TYR A 298 12.87 -14.59 2.16
CA TYR A 298 12.72 -15.03 3.56
C TYR A 298 12.37 -16.51 3.69
N PHE A 299 11.45 -17.02 2.87
CA PHE A 299 10.98 -18.40 2.94
C PHE A 299 11.77 -19.39 2.07
N THR A 300 12.62 -18.94 1.14
CA THR A 300 13.26 -19.84 0.16
C THR A 300 14.78 -19.82 0.20
N GLU A 301 15.38 -18.74 0.69
CA GLU A 301 16.83 -18.60 0.78
C GLU A 301 17.34 -19.10 2.14
N PRO A 302 18.59 -19.60 2.19
CA PRO A 302 19.27 -19.83 3.46
C PRO A 302 19.34 -18.56 4.29
N VAL A 303 19.22 -18.72 5.61
CA VAL A 303 19.48 -17.65 6.57
C VAL A 303 21.00 -17.42 6.63
N VAL A 304 21.42 -16.17 6.44
CA VAL A 304 22.84 -15.79 6.59
C VAL A 304 23.02 -15.09 7.92
N LEU A 305 23.68 -15.76 8.86
CA LEU A 305 23.95 -15.23 10.19
C LEU A 305 25.09 -14.21 10.11
N LYS A 306 24.80 -12.97 10.52
CA LYS A 306 25.79 -11.89 10.56
C LYS A 306 26.51 -11.92 11.89
N ASN A 307 27.85 -11.84 11.87
CA ASN A 307 28.69 -11.82 13.07
C ASN A 307 28.45 -12.99 14.04
N LEU A 308 28.00 -14.14 13.49
CA LEU A 308 27.60 -15.32 14.27
C LEU A 308 26.38 -15.11 15.17
N ASP A 309 25.69 -13.98 15.05
CA ASP A 309 24.51 -13.68 15.85
C ASP A 309 23.26 -14.32 15.23
N VAL A 310 22.38 -14.78 16.11
CA VAL A 310 21.06 -15.32 15.79
C VAL A 310 20.04 -14.29 16.23
N ALA A 311 19.25 -13.77 15.29
CA ALA A 311 18.25 -12.75 15.55
C ALA A 311 16.84 -13.28 15.26
N ASN A 312 15.82 -12.57 15.77
CA ASN A 312 14.42 -12.95 15.57
C ASN A 312 14.05 -13.11 14.08
N GLY A 313 14.57 -12.21 13.22
CA GLY A 313 14.33 -12.26 11.77
C GLY A 313 14.87 -13.51 11.06
N ASP A 314 15.70 -14.31 11.73
CA ASP A 314 16.30 -15.55 11.21
C ASP A 314 15.41 -16.78 11.46
N MET A 315 14.41 -16.66 12.35
CA MET A 315 13.60 -17.79 12.77
C MET A 315 12.60 -18.21 11.70
N ARG A 316 12.49 -19.52 11.48
CA ARG A 316 11.49 -20.14 10.62
C ARG A 316 10.85 -21.31 11.37
N ARG A 317 9.62 -21.67 11.00
CA ARG A 317 8.94 -22.80 11.63
C ARG A 317 9.55 -24.13 11.21
N GLU A 318 9.93 -24.23 9.94
CA GLU A 318 10.62 -25.37 9.36
C GLU A 318 12.13 -25.30 9.61
N TRP A 319 12.76 -26.47 9.59
CA TRP A 319 14.22 -26.58 9.50
C TRP A 319 14.70 -25.88 8.25
N THR A 320 15.43 -24.78 8.45
CA THR A 320 15.92 -23.91 7.38
C THR A 320 17.44 -23.89 7.41
N PRO A 321 18.12 -23.98 6.26
CA PRO A 321 19.57 -23.85 6.20
C PRO A 321 20.02 -22.49 6.75
N TRP A 322 20.96 -22.52 7.69
CA TRP A 322 21.66 -21.38 8.25
C TRP A 322 23.12 -21.44 7.82
N VAL A 323 23.68 -20.29 7.46
CA VAL A 323 25.05 -20.17 6.97
C VAL A 323 25.75 -19.03 7.70
N ALA A 324 26.94 -19.30 8.22
CA ALA A 324 27.78 -18.33 8.90
C ALA A 324 29.22 -18.39 8.36
N ASP A 325 29.86 -17.24 8.18
CA ASP A 325 31.31 -17.18 7.94
C ASP A 325 32.04 -17.39 9.27
N VAL A 326 32.91 -18.39 9.32
CA VAL A 326 33.68 -18.77 10.52
C VAL A 326 35.18 -18.71 10.29
N SER A 327 35.61 -18.08 9.19
CA SER A 327 37.02 -17.97 8.80
C SER A 327 37.88 -17.25 9.85
N SER A 328 37.26 -16.37 10.66
CA SER A 328 37.93 -15.68 11.77
C SER A 328 38.13 -16.58 12.99
N GLU A 329 37.27 -17.57 13.20
CA GLU A 329 37.27 -18.42 14.40
C GLU A 329 38.13 -19.67 14.22
N ILE A 330 38.23 -20.19 12.99
CA ILE A 330 38.93 -21.45 12.68
C ILE A 330 40.16 -21.14 11.81
N LYS A 331 41.34 -21.07 12.44
CA LYS A 331 42.61 -20.70 11.77
C LYS A 331 43.59 -21.85 11.59
N LYS A 332 43.39 -22.96 12.31
CA LYS A 332 44.28 -24.12 12.33
C LYS A 332 43.48 -25.44 12.31
N PRO A 333 44.06 -26.56 11.87
CA PRO A 333 43.47 -27.88 12.08
C PRO A 333 43.19 -28.16 13.56
N GLY A 334 42.26 -29.06 13.83
CA GLY A 334 41.91 -29.46 15.19
C GLY A 334 40.41 -29.65 15.40
N THR A 335 40.05 -30.07 16.60
CA THR A 335 38.66 -30.21 17.02
C THR A 335 38.15 -28.90 17.59
N TYR A 336 36.99 -28.46 17.12
CA TYR A 336 36.31 -27.26 17.57
C TYR A 336 34.95 -27.61 18.15
N VAL A 337 34.63 -26.99 19.28
CA VAL A 337 33.29 -26.99 19.87
C VAL A 337 32.53 -25.80 19.30
N VAL A 338 31.45 -26.08 18.59
CA VAL A 338 30.47 -25.09 18.14
C VAL A 338 29.31 -25.13 19.12
N LYS A 339 29.10 -24.05 19.86
CA LYS A 339 28.01 -23.90 20.82
C LYS A 339 27.06 -22.80 20.39
N CYS A 340 25.78 -23.09 20.43
CA CYS A 340 24.73 -22.12 20.18
C CYS A 340 24.22 -21.58 21.52
N VAL A 341 24.72 -20.40 21.90
CA VAL A 341 24.36 -19.73 23.16
C VAL A 341 23.09 -18.92 22.97
N LYS A 342 22.04 -19.28 23.68
CA LYS A 342 20.73 -18.60 23.62
C LYS A 342 20.70 -17.46 24.63
N SER A 343 20.28 -16.27 24.19
CA SER A 343 20.09 -15.09 25.05
C SER A 343 18.63 -14.71 25.25
N GLY A 344 17.71 -15.24 24.44
CA GLY A 344 16.28 -15.01 24.58
C GLY A 344 15.45 -15.84 23.59
N GLY A 345 14.18 -16.06 23.92
CA GLY A 345 13.29 -16.86 23.08
C GLY A 345 13.71 -18.33 22.97
N GLY A 346 13.24 -19.02 21.93
CA GLY A 346 13.47 -20.43 21.74
C GLY A 346 13.69 -20.80 20.28
N TYR A 347 14.76 -21.55 20.02
CA TYR A 347 15.07 -22.12 18.72
C TYR A 347 15.89 -23.38 18.87
N GLU A 348 15.92 -24.20 17.83
CA GLU A 348 16.68 -25.42 17.75
C GLU A 348 17.63 -25.36 16.56
N VAL A 349 18.79 -25.97 16.71
CA VAL A 349 19.81 -26.10 15.67
C VAL A 349 20.27 -27.55 15.58
N ARG A 350 20.57 -28.01 14.36
CA ARG A 350 21.07 -29.37 14.12
C ARG A 350 21.97 -29.45 12.89
N ASN A 351 22.61 -30.60 12.74
CA ASN A 351 23.35 -31.00 11.54
C ASN A 351 24.42 -30.00 11.06
N PRO A 352 25.24 -29.36 11.93
CA PRO A 352 26.31 -28.51 11.47
C PRO A 352 27.36 -29.26 10.64
N ARG A 353 27.89 -28.55 9.66
CA ARG A 353 29.05 -28.93 8.85
C ARG A 353 29.87 -27.71 8.49
N LEU A 354 31.17 -27.89 8.33
CA LEU A 354 32.06 -26.89 7.77
C LEU A 354 32.20 -27.13 6.28
N THR A 355 32.03 -26.08 5.49
CA THR A 355 32.22 -26.10 4.04
C THR A 355 33.21 -25.03 3.61
N SER A 356 33.92 -25.27 2.50
CA SER A 356 34.72 -24.27 1.81
C SER A 356 34.52 -24.45 0.31
N LYS A 357 34.16 -23.36 -0.39
CA LYS A 357 33.85 -23.38 -1.84
C LYS A 357 32.87 -24.50 -2.24
N GLY A 358 31.86 -24.76 -1.39
CA GLY A 358 30.84 -25.79 -1.61
C GLY A 358 31.27 -27.23 -1.31
N LYS A 359 32.52 -27.46 -0.87
CA LYS A 359 32.99 -28.79 -0.45
C LYS A 359 32.95 -28.91 1.06
N THR A 360 32.47 -30.05 1.56
CA THR A 360 32.51 -30.38 2.99
C THR A 360 33.94 -30.56 3.46
N VAL A 361 34.31 -29.86 4.53
CA VAL A 361 35.61 -29.91 5.20
C VAL A 361 35.53 -30.76 6.46
N ALA A 362 34.47 -30.56 7.24
CA ALA A 362 34.17 -31.34 8.44
C ALA A 362 32.66 -31.47 8.58
N MET A 363 32.19 -32.57 9.16
CA MET A 363 30.78 -32.75 9.47
C MET A 363 30.63 -33.67 10.66
N LEU A 364 29.45 -33.64 11.27
CA LEU A 364 29.11 -34.55 12.35
C LEU A 364 29.19 -36.02 11.91
N ASP A 365 29.58 -36.86 12.86
CA ASP A 365 29.46 -38.31 12.73
C ASP A 365 28.02 -38.72 12.40
N ALA A 366 27.87 -39.72 11.53
CA ALA A 366 26.56 -40.16 11.07
C ALA A 366 25.63 -40.60 12.21
N SER A 367 26.19 -41.17 13.30
CA SER A 367 25.43 -41.61 14.48
C SER A 367 24.76 -40.47 15.25
N GLN A 368 25.29 -39.25 15.10
CA GLN A 368 24.91 -38.03 15.81
C GLN A 368 23.98 -37.11 14.99
N ARG A 369 23.79 -37.39 13.69
CA ARG A 369 22.85 -36.62 12.85
C ARG A 369 21.44 -36.64 13.43
N ASP A 370 20.76 -35.51 13.35
CA ASP A 370 19.41 -35.25 13.88
C ASP A 370 19.21 -35.44 15.39
N LYS A 371 20.22 -35.91 16.13
CA LYS A 371 20.15 -36.16 17.59
C LYS A 371 20.83 -35.07 18.42
N ASN A 372 21.59 -34.19 17.77
CA ASN A 372 22.39 -33.18 18.45
C ASN A 372 21.61 -31.91 18.70
N GLN A 373 21.85 -31.29 19.86
CA GLN A 373 21.23 -30.02 20.23
C GLN A 373 22.26 -29.04 20.78
N ASN A 374 22.26 -27.82 20.21
CA ASN A 374 22.91 -26.60 20.72
C ASN A 374 24.42 -26.64 20.99
N GLU A 375 25.10 -27.79 20.93
CA GLU A 375 26.55 -27.92 21.08
C GLU A 375 27.05 -29.09 20.24
N PHE A 376 28.18 -28.91 19.56
CA PHE A 376 28.66 -29.82 18.53
C PHE A 376 30.18 -29.84 18.48
N GLU A 377 30.79 -31.01 18.26
CA GLU A 377 32.21 -31.12 17.97
C GLU A 377 32.43 -31.35 16.47
N LEU A 378 33.28 -30.53 15.85
CA LEU A 378 33.69 -30.67 14.45
C LEU A 378 35.21 -30.70 14.38
N THR A 379 35.75 -31.74 13.74
CA THR A 379 37.19 -31.90 13.56
C THR A 379 37.60 -31.47 12.17
N VAL A 380 38.41 -30.41 12.10
CA VAL A 380 39.06 -29.95 10.87
C VAL A 380 40.29 -30.83 10.63
N PRO A 381 40.37 -31.53 9.48
CA PRO A 381 41.49 -32.43 9.17
C PRO A 381 42.85 -31.74 9.22
N GLU A 382 43.90 -32.52 9.48
CA GLU A 382 45.28 -32.04 9.41
C GLU A 382 45.61 -31.47 8.02
N GLY A 383 46.44 -30.41 7.99
CA GLY A 383 46.84 -29.71 6.78
C GLY A 383 46.49 -28.23 6.79
N LYS A 384 46.47 -27.60 5.62
CA LYS A 384 46.14 -26.17 5.50
C LYS A 384 44.62 -25.97 5.62
N VAL A 385 44.18 -25.18 6.59
CA VAL A 385 42.76 -24.80 6.70
C VAL A 385 42.33 -24.06 5.42
N PRO A 386 41.26 -24.52 4.73
CA PRO A 386 40.76 -23.85 3.55
C PRO A 386 40.28 -22.42 3.84
N ALA A 387 40.54 -21.49 2.92
CA ALA A 387 40.02 -20.13 3.02
C ALA A 387 38.50 -20.07 2.81
N GLY A 388 37.85 -19.05 3.39
CA GLY A 388 36.41 -18.82 3.24
C GLY A 388 35.57 -19.95 3.84
N LEU A 389 35.96 -20.38 5.04
CA LEU A 389 35.30 -21.46 5.75
C LEU A 389 33.92 -21.00 6.24
N ARG A 390 32.90 -21.77 5.92
CA ARG A 390 31.51 -21.52 6.33
C ARG A 390 31.02 -22.63 7.22
N LEU A 391 30.27 -22.26 8.23
CA LEU A 391 29.47 -23.18 9.02
C LEU A 391 28.07 -23.18 8.44
N GLU A 392 27.63 -24.35 7.98
CA GLU A 392 26.27 -24.59 7.51
C GLU A 392 25.57 -25.50 8.52
N MET A 393 24.37 -25.14 8.96
CA MET A 393 23.54 -25.95 9.85
C MET A 393 22.06 -25.77 9.49
N GLU A 394 21.16 -26.49 10.15
CA GLU A 394 19.73 -26.21 10.06
C GLU A 394 19.26 -25.58 11.36
N GLY A 395 18.46 -24.53 11.27
CA GLY A 395 17.81 -23.91 12.42
C GLY A 395 16.30 -23.77 12.23
N ARG A 396 15.56 -23.80 13.34
CA ARG A 396 14.13 -23.48 13.39
C ARG A 396 13.77 -22.81 14.72
N GLY A 397 12.77 -21.94 14.72
CA GLY A 397 12.17 -21.43 15.94
C GLY A 397 11.41 -22.52 16.70
N SER A 398 11.34 -22.41 18.03
CA SER A 398 10.58 -23.32 18.90
C SER A 398 9.41 -22.56 19.53
N GLY A 399 8.21 -23.17 19.55
CA GLY A 399 7.01 -22.57 20.15
C GLY A 399 6.15 -21.77 19.17
N HIS A 400 5.11 -21.11 19.69
CA HIS A 400 4.13 -20.35 18.90
C HIS A 400 4.62 -18.97 18.45
N TRP A 401 5.53 -18.38 19.23
CA TRP A 401 6.16 -17.11 18.93
C TRP A 401 7.55 -17.45 18.44
N MET A 402 7.79 -17.33 17.14
CA MET A 402 9.06 -17.65 16.47
C MET A 402 10.17 -16.67 16.87
N ASP A 403 10.31 -16.38 18.16
CA ASP A 403 11.27 -15.44 18.73
C ASP A 403 12.50 -16.21 19.18
N GLY A 404 13.68 -15.80 18.71
CA GLY A 404 14.95 -16.42 19.07
C GLY A 404 16.09 -15.42 18.98
N PHE A 405 16.90 -15.36 20.05
CA PHE A 405 18.10 -14.55 20.14
C PHE A 405 19.24 -15.38 20.69
N GLY A 406 20.42 -15.20 20.12
CA GLY A 406 21.61 -15.88 20.59
C GLY A 406 22.81 -15.64 19.71
N ARG A 407 23.84 -16.46 19.88
CA ARG A 407 25.08 -16.39 19.13
C ARG A 407 25.72 -17.77 19.01
N LEU A 408 26.44 -17.99 17.92
CA LEU A 408 27.34 -19.13 17.79
C LEU A 408 28.70 -18.78 18.42
N GLU A 409 29.10 -19.55 19.42
CA GLU A 409 30.45 -19.57 19.96
C GLU A 409 31.22 -20.74 19.35
N ILE A 410 32.44 -20.48 18.88
CA ILE A 410 33.31 -21.50 18.30
C ILE A 410 34.63 -21.46 19.05
N LYS A 411 35.00 -22.56 19.68
CA LYS A 411 36.20 -22.66 20.52
C LYS A 411 37.00 -23.90 20.12
N ALA A 412 38.32 -23.75 19.99
CA ALA A 412 39.20 -24.91 19.86
C ALA A 412 39.17 -25.71 21.17
N LYS A 413 39.17 -27.05 21.05
CA LYS A 413 39.19 -27.97 22.18
C LYS A 413 40.60 -28.18 22.72
#